data_AF-A0AA96VR92-F1
#
_entry.id   AF-A0AA96VR92-F1
#
_cell.length_a   1.000
_cell.length_b   1.000
_cell.length_c   1.000
_cell.angle_alpha   90.00
_cell.angle_beta   90.00
_cell.angle_gamma   90.00
#
_symmetry.space_group_name_H-M   'P 1'
#
loop_
_entity.id
_entity.type
_entity.pdbx_description
1 polymer ?
#
loop_
_entity_poly.entity_id
_entity_poly.type
_entity_poly.pdbx_seq_one_letter_code
_entity_poly.pdbx_strand_id
1 'polypeptide(L)'
;MKIHEKYLEALKTFDGFVTVSEWAIKVAEIYPDILKKAQKNVQNHKTPTSALQQVTRQISSEITRGTYTEYIKIDDSERPKKVKYITQEEFEKNTKEDLEEDIEPLRRQDIINQAKESLEAKELYRISEFEDIQKKFKNFLGIDFEIDHAQALLDDIQQGKHHPDNFQLLLKYHNVKKYKNSWKRFSIEEQINYIYKVVELHKILEDKLGVKLDKAILDNLLSRLKAVY
;
A
#
# COMPACT_ATOMS: atom_id res chain seq x y z
N MET A 1 -13.25 26.40 -27.10
CA MET A 1 -13.23 25.45 -25.98
C MET A 1 -14.33 24.41 -26.15
N LYS A 2 -13.96 23.14 -26.31
CA LYS A 2 -14.84 21.98 -26.37
C LYS A 2 -15.54 21.78 -25.01
N ILE A 3 -16.57 20.94 -24.98
CA ILE A 3 -17.39 20.76 -23.77
C ILE A 3 -16.60 20.11 -22.62
N HIS A 4 -15.74 19.13 -22.90
CA HIS A 4 -14.90 18.49 -21.90
C HIS A 4 -13.84 19.43 -21.31
N GLU A 5 -13.27 20.33 -22.13
CA GLU A 5 -12.35 21.37 -21.65
C GLU A 5 -13.06 22.30 -20.66
N LYS A 6 -14.32 22.67 -20.92
CA LYS A 6 -15.14 23.45 -19.96
C LYS A 6 -15.40 22.71 -18.65
N TYR A 7 -15.61 21.40 -18.71
CA TYR A 7 -15.73 20.62 -17.48
C TYR A 7 -14.41 20.70 -16.70
N LEU A 8 -13.28 20.45 -17.35
CA LEU A 8 -11.97 20.47 -16.71
C LEU A 8 -11.65 21.84 -16.08
N GLU A 9 -11.91 22.95 -16.77
CA GLU A 9 -11.72 24.31 -16.22
C GLU A 9 -12.54 24.54 -14.95
N ALA A 10 -13.76 24.01 -14.86
CA ALA A 10 -14.54 24.10 -13.62
C ALA A 10 -13.92 23.25 -12.50
N LEU A 11 -13.32 22.09 -12.82
CA LEU A 11 -12.67 21.24 -11.82
C LEU A 11 -11.43 21.91 -11.21
N LYS A 12 -10.66 22.65 -12.03
CA LYS A 12 -9.47 23.40 -11.60
C LYS A 12 -9.76 24.44 -10.51
N THR A 13 -11.02 24.83 -10.33
CA THR A 13 -11.42 25.83 -9.32
C THR A 13 -11.54 25.24 -7.91
N PHE A 14 -11.42 23.92 -7.77
CA PHE A 14 -11.41 23.23 -6.48
C PHE A 14 -9.98 22.91 -6.04
N ASP A 15 -9.68 23.15 -4.77
CA ASP A 15 -8.37 22.85 -4.19
C ASP A 15 -8.19 21.36 -3.83
N GLY A 16 -9.28 20.59 -3.82
CA GLY A 16 -9.32 19.23 -3.28
C GLY A 16 -10.26 18.28 -3.99
N PHE A 17 -10.42 17.09 -3.40
CA PHE A 17 -11.31 16.06 -3.90
C PHE A 17 -12.77 16.48 -3.80
N VAL A 18 -13.50 16.35 -4.90
CA VAL A 18 -14.92 16.65 -5.00
C VAL A 18 -15.66 15.50 -5.66
N THR A 19 -16.94 15.38 -5.35
CA THR A 19 -17.84 14.46 -6.06
C THR A 19 -18.13 14.98 -7.46
N VAL A 20 -18.48 14.07 -8.38
CA VAL A 20 -18.91 14.45 -9.74
C VAL A 20 -20.17 15.35 -9.71
N SER A 21 -20.99 15.22 -8.66
CA SER A 21 -22.16 16.09 -8.45
C SER A 21 -21.76 17.52 -8.12
N GLU A 22 -20.83 17.72 -7.19
CA GLU A 22 -20.29 19.06 -6.85
C GLU A 22 -19.59 19.69 -8.06
N TRP A 23 -18.83 18.88 -8.80
CA TRP A 23 -18.22 19.32 -10.05
C TRP A 23 -19.27 19.76 -11.08
N ALA A 24 -20.35 18.99 -11.27
CA ALA A 24 -21.45 19.35 -12.17
C ALA A 24 -22.16 20.66 -11.78
N ILE A 25 -22.33 20.90 -10.47
CA ILE A 25 -22.87 22.17 -9.95
C ILE A 25 -21.94 23.31 -10.36
N LYS A 26 -20.62 23.15 -10.13
CA LYS A 26 -19.64 24.18 -10.49
C LYS A 26 -19.58 24.47 -11.98
N VAL A 27 -19.70 23.44 -12.81
CA VAL A 27 -19.82 23.58 -14.27
C VAL A 27 -21.06 24.42 -14.63
N ALA A 28 -22.19 24.19 -13.97
CA ALA A 28 -23.41 24.95 -14.23
C ALA A 28 -23.30 26.42 -13.77
N GLU A 29 -22.57 26.69 -12.69
CA GLU A 29 -22.27 28.05 -12.22
C GLU A 29 -21.39 28.84 -13.22
N ILE A 30 -20.30 28.22 -13.68
CA ILE A 30 -19.31 28.88 -14.55
C ILE A 30 -19.77 28.93 -16.01
N TYR A 31 -20.48 27.89 -16.47
CA TYR A 31 -20.95 27.77 -17.84
C TYR A 31 -22.47 27.52 -17.91
N PRO A 32 -23.31 28.52 -17.58
CA PRO A 32 -24.76 28.35 -17.48
C PRO A 32 -25.42 27.87 -18.78
N ASP A 33 -24.82 28.15 -19.94
CA ASP A 33 -25.33 27.67 -21.23
C ASP A 33 -25.27 26.14 -21.39
N ILE A 34 -24.37 25.46 -20.67
CA ILE A 34 -24.34 24.00 -20.60
C ILE A 34 -25.62 23.49 -19.94
N LEU A 35 -26.01 24.10 -18.82
CA LEU A 35 -27.24 23.74 -18.11
C LEU A 35 -28.48 24.02 -18.97
N LYS A 36 -28.53 25.16 -19.68
CA LYS A 36 -29.63 25.49 -20.61
C LYS A 36 -29.77 24.47 -21.74
N LYS A 37 -28.65 23.97 -22.28
CA LYS A 37 -28.66 22.91 -23.30
C LYS A 37 -29.15 21.59 -22.72
N ALA A 38 -28.69 21.23 -21.53
CA ALA A 38 -29.18 20.04 -20.83
C ALA A 38 -30.70 20.12 -20.55
N GLN A 39 -31.21 21.29 -20.12
CA GLN A 39 -32.65 21.52 -19.93
C GLN A 39 -33.48 21.21 -21.18
N LYS A 40 -33.01 21.60 -22.36
CA LYS A 40 -33.69 21.27 -23.63
C LYS A 40 -33.62 19.79 -23.96
N ASN A 41 -32.51 19.13 -23.66
CA ASN A 41 -32.33 17.71 -23.95
C ASN A 41 -33.19 16.82 -23.05
N VAL A 42 -33.29 17.14 -21.75
CA VAL A 42 -34.09 16.33 -20.81
C VAL A 42 -35.59 16.37 -21.08
N GLN A 43 -36.11 17.39 -21.77
CA GLN A 43 -37.52 17.46 -22.17
C GLN A 43 -37.94 16.28 -23.07
N ASN A 44 -36.99 15.72 -23.82
CA ASN A 44 -37.21 14.61 -24.74
C ASN A 44 -36.92 13.24 -24.10
N HIS A 45 -36.56 13.19 -22.81
CA HIS A 45 -36.26 11.93 -22.14
C HIS A 45 -37.54 11.21 -21.72
N LYS A 46 -37.57 9.88 -21.93
CA LYS A 46 -38.67 9.02 -21.47
C LYS A 46 -38.78 8.97 -19.95
N THR A 47 -37.67 9.15 -19.24
CA THR A 47 -37.59 9.15 -17.78
C THR A 47 -37.32 10.57 -17.26
N PRO A 48 -38.07 11.04 -16.24
CA PRO A 48 -37.81 12.33 -15.62
C PRO A 48 -36.35 12.41 -15.13
N THR A 49 -35.58 13.31 -15.71
CA THR A 49 -34.17 13.54 -15.37
C THR A 49 -33.96 15.04 -15.27
N SER A 50 -33.32 15.52 -14.20
CA SER A 50 -33.01 16.95 -14.10
C SER A 50 -31.85 17.31 -15.05
N ALA A 51 -31.80 18.56 -15.49
CA ALA A 51 -30.71 19.05 -16.32
C ALA A 51 -29.34 18.87 -15.62
N LEU A 52 -29.28 19.10 -14.30
CA LEU A 52 -28.07 18.89 -13.51
C LEU A 52 -27.67 17.41 -13.48
N GLN A 53 -28.61 16.49 -13.28
CA GLN A 53 -28.35 15.04 -13.35
C GLN A 53 -27.82 14.62 -14.73
N GLN A 54 -28.31 15.23 -15.81
CA GLN A 54 -27.78 14.97 -17.15
C GLN A 54 -26.31 15.44 -17.26
N VAL A 55 -25.98 16.63 -16.75
CA VAL A 55 -24.60 17.13 -16.74
C VAL A 55 -23.69 16.22 -15.90
N THR A 56 -24.12 15.82 -14.69
CA THR A 56 -23.37 14.85 -13.87
C THR A 56 -23.11 13.55 -14.62
N ARG A 57 -24.12 13.00 -15.31
CA ARG A 57 -23.97 11.78 -16.12
C ARG A 57 -23.00 11.96 -17.30
N GLN A 58 -23.04 13.12 -17.95
CA GLN A 58 -22.11 13.44 -19.04
C GLN A 58 -20.67 13.48 -18.54
N ILE A 59 -20.42 14.16 -17.43
CA ILE A 59 -19.09 14.22 -16.81
C ILE A 59 -18.61 12.80 -16.44
N SER A 60 -19.45 11.98 -15.78
CA SER A 60 -19.12 10.59 -15.47
C SER A 60 -18.79 9.76 -16.72
N SER A 61 -19.50 9.99 -17.82
CA SER A 61 -19.22 9.31 -19.09
C SER A 61 -17.86 9.71 -19.66
N GLU A 62 -17.47 10.98 -19.56
CA GLU A 62 -16.15 11.45 -20.03
C GLU A 62 -15.02 10.90 -19.16
N ILE A 63 -15.21 10.82 -17.84
CA ILE A 63 -14.28 10.12 -16.94
C ILE A 63 -14.11 8.66 -17.38
N THR A 64 -15.22 7.95 -17.60
CA THR A 64 -15.20 6.52 -17.97
C THR A 64 -14.52 6.28 -19.32
N ARG A 65 -14.60 7.24 -20.25
CA ARG A 65 -13.93 7.17 -21.56
C ARG A 65 -12.43 7.45 -21.48
N GLY A 66 -11.91 7.84 -20.32
CA GLY A 66 -10.51 8.23 -20.16
C GLY A 66 -10.19 9.61 -20.74
N THR A 67 -11.18 10.46 -21.01
CA THR A 67 -10.96 11.81 -21.55
C THR A 67 -10.05 12.66 -20.64
N TYR A 68 -10.02 12.35 -19.34
CA TYR A 68 -9.28 13.11 -18.33
C TYR A 68 -8.15 12.33 -17.65
N THR A 69 -7.74 11.17 -18.17
CA THR A 69 -6.79 10.27 -17.47
C THR A 69 -5.51 10.98 -17.00
N GLU A 70 -5.01 11.93 -17.78
CA GLU A 70 -3.77 12.69 -17.47
C GLU A 70 -4.01 13.93 -16.58
N TYR A 71 -5.27 14.28 -16.32
CA TYR A 71 -5.65 15.56 -15.71
C TYR A 71 -6.44 15.42 -14.41
N ILE A 72 -6.86 14.21 -14.05
CA ILE A 72 -7.58 13.96 -12.80
C ILE A 72 -7.01 12.77 -12.03
N LYS A 73 -7.03 12.89 -10.70
CA LYS A 73 -6.89 11.76 -9.78
C LYS A 73 -8.27 11.32 -9.32
N ILE A 74 -8.54 10.02 -9.39
CA ILE A 74 -9.80 9.42 -8.95
C ILE A 74 -9.55 8.70 -7.62
N ASP A 75 -10.34 9.05 -6.61
CA ASP A 75 -10.41 8.35 -5.34
C ASP A 75 -11.68 7.50 -5.32
N ASP A 76 -11.50 6.17 -5.31
CA ASP A 76 -12.58 5.20 -5.24
C ASP A 76 -12.60 4.39 -3.94
N SER A 77 -11.85 4.82 -2.92
CA SER A 77 -11.85 4.23 -1.58
C SER A 77 -13.21 4.38 -0.88
N GLU A 78 -13.97 5.43 -1.23
CA GLU A 78 -15.28 5.73 -0.68
C GLU A 78 -16.35 5.90 -1.77
N ARG A 79 -17.63 5.79 -1.37
CA ARG A 79 -18.79 6.08 -2.22
C ARG A 79 -19.54 7.29 -1.66
N PRO A 80 -19.88 8.30 -2.48
CA PRO A 80 -19.61 8.42 -3.92
C PRO A 80 -18.13 8.66 -4.23
N LYS A 81 -17.67 8.19 -5.41
CA LYS A 81 -16.30 8.41 -5.89
C LYS A 81 -15.98 9.90 -5.94
N LYS A 82 -14.75 10.27 -5.57
CA LYS A 82 -14.26 11.65 -5.61
C LYS A 82 -13.19 11.81 -6.68
N VAL A 83 -13.08 13.02 -7.21
CA VAL A 83 -12.08 13.38 -8.23
C VAL A 83 -11.41 14.69 -7.86
N LYS A 84 -10.14 14.83 -8.23
CA LYS A 84 -9.37 16.07 -8.07
C LYS A 84 -8.65 16.36 -9.38
N TYR A 85 -8.58 17.63 -9.79
CA TYR A 85 -7.66 18.03 -10.85
C TYR A 85 -6.21 17.84 -10.40
N ILE A 86 -5.36 17.40 -11.32
CA ILE A 86 -3.91 17.33 -11.12
C ILE A 86 -3.20 18.04 -12.27
N THR A 87 -2.04 18.62 -11.98
CA THR A 87 -1.17 19.20 -13.01
C THR A 87 -0.47 18.10 -13.81
N GLN A 88 0.09 18.46 -14.96
CA GLN A 88 0.93 17.55 -15.76
C GLN A 88 2.13 17.03 -14.94
N GLU A 89 2.77 17.90 -14.15
CA GLU A 89 3.88 17.53 -13.28
C GLU A 89 3.44 16.52 -12.19
N GLU A 90 2.26 16.72 -11.59
CA GLU A 90 1.69 15.78 -10.63
C GLU A 90 1.33 14.45 -11.31
N PHE A 91 0.81 14.47 -12.54
CA PHE A 91 0.50 13.26 -13.30
C PHE A 91 1.75 12.45 -13.63
N GLU A 92 2.79 13.10 -14.15
CA GLU A 92 4.07 12.46 -14.47
C GLU A 92 4.73 11.88 -13.22
N LYS A 93 4.68 12.63 -12.11
CA LYS A 93 5.17 12.15 -10.81
C LYS A 93 4.39 10.93 -10.33
N ASN A 94 3.07 10.99 -10.29
CA ASN A 94 2.24 9.85 -9.86
C ASN A 94 2.46 8.63 -10.75
N THR A 95 2.51 8.82 -12.07
CA THR A 95 2.77 7.72 -13.02
C THR A 95 4.13 7.09 -12.79
N LYS A 96 5.15 7.90 -12.51
CA LYS A 96 6.48 7.40 -12.19
C LYS A 96 6.48 6.62 -10.87
N GLU A 97 5.79 7.12 -9.85
CA GLU A 97 5.63 6.44 -8.56
C GLU A 97 4.91 5.09 -8.74
N ASP A 98 3.79 5.05 -9.45
CA ASP A 98 3.02 3.82 -9.75
C ASP A 98 3.90 2.78 -10.49
N LEU A 99 4.64 3.21 -11.52
CA LEU A 99 5.58 2.34 -12.23
C LEU A 99 6.72 1.85 -11.33
N GLU A 100 7.23 2.70 -10.44
CA GLU A 100 8.27 2.31 -9.50
C GLU A 100 7.77 1.24 -8.52
N GLU A 101 6.56 1.40 -7.99
CA GLU A 101 5.88 0.44 -7.11
C GLU A 101 5.66 -0.91 -7.79
N ASP A 102 5.26 -0.94 -9.07
CA ASP A 102 5.06 -2.18 -9.83
C ASP A 102 6.37 -2.94 -10.10
N ILE A 103 7.47 -2.23 -10.34
CA ILE A 103 8.78 -2.84 -10.63
C ILE A 103 9.52 -3.20 -9.32
N GLU A 104 9.14 -2.61 -8.19
CA GLU A 104 9.79 -2.81 -6.88
C GLU A 104 9.95 -4.30 -6.49
N PRO A 105 8.91 -5.16 -6.59
CA PRO A 105 9.01 -6.55 -6.19
C PRO A 105 10.02 -7.34 -7.02
N LEU A 106 10.12 -7.05 -8.32
CA LEU A 106 11.06 -7.70 -9.24
C LEU A 106 12.50 -7.33 -8.87
N ARG A 107 12.77 -6.02 -8.69
CA ARG A 107 14.09 -5.53 -8.25
C ARG A 107 14.52 -6.14 -6.92
N ARG A 108 13.59 -6.25 -5.96
CA ARG A 108 13.86 -6.90 -4.67
C ARG A 108 14.25 -8.37 -4.86
N GLN A 109 13.53 -9.10 -5.69
CA GLN A 109 13.80 -10.51 -5.95
C GLN A 109 15.16 -10.71 -6.63
N ASP A 110 15.53 -9.83 -7.57
CA ASP A 110 16.83 -9.87 -8.23
C ASP A 110 17.98 -9.65 -7.25
N ILE A 111 17.86 -8.68 -6.34
CA ILE A 111 18.85 -8.45 -5.26
C ILE A 111 19.02 -9.71 -4.40
N ILE A 112 17.91 -10.37 -4.04
CA ILE A 112 17.93 -11.59 -3.22
C ILE A 112 18.64 -12.73 -3.97
N ASN A 113 18.33 -12.93 -5.24
CA ASN A 113 18.91 -14.00 -6.05
C ASN A 113 20.41 -13.80 -6.22
N GLN A 114 20.84 -12.59 -6.61
CA GLN A 114 22.26 -12.25 -6.76
C GLN A 114 23.03 -12.40 -5.44
N ALA A 115 22.43 -11.99 -4.32
CA ALA A 115 23.05 -12.18 -3.03
C ALA A 115 23.25 -13.67 -2.73
N LYS A 116 22.20 -14.50 -2.89
CA LYS A 116 22.26 -15.95 -2.63
C LYS A 116 23.32 -16.67 -3.47
N GLU A 117 23.59 -16.22 -4.70
CA GLU A 117 24.67 -16.76 -5.54
C GLU A 117 26.07 -16.47 -4.98
N SER A 118 26.22 -15.39 -4.21
CA SER A 118 27.50 -14.96 -3.62
C SER A 118 27.74 -15.43 -2.18
N LEU A 119 26.71 -15.97 -1.51
CA LEU A 119 26.80 -16.39 -0.11
C LEU A 119 27.52 -17.73 0.05
N GLU A 120 28.28 -17.86 1.14
CA GLU A 120 28.88 -19.12 1.56
C GLU A 120 27.84 -20.07 2.16
N ALA A 121 28.20 -21.35 2.23
CA ALA A 121 27.34 -22.40 2.79
C ALA A 121 26.84 -22.08 4.21
N LYS A 122 27.69 -21.42 5.03
CA LYS A 122 27.32 -21.01 6.40
C LYS A 122 26.19 -19.98 6.41
N GLU A 123 26.21 -19.02 5.49
CA GLU A 123 25.20 -17.97 5.44
C GLU A 123 23.90 -18.48 4.86
N LEU A 124 23.96 -19.33 3.84
CA LEU A 124 22.80 -20.04 3.31
C LEU A 124 22.13 -20.93 4.39
N TYR A 125 22.93 -21.62 5.20
CA TYR A 125 22.42 -22.36 6.36
C TYR A 125 21.70 -21.45 7.35
N ARG A 126 22.30 -20.30 7.72
CA ARG A 126 21.66 -19.33 8.64
C ARG A 126 20.34 -18.82 8.09
N ILE A 127 20.26 -18.49 6.79
CA ILE A 127 19.01 -18.07 6.13
C ILE A 127 17.95 -19.18 6.24
N SER A 128 18.30 -20.42 5.91
CA SER A 128 17.40 -21.56 6.02
C SER A 128 16.91 -21.77 7.46
N GLU A 129 17.79 -21.59 8.46
CA GLU A 129 17.41 -21.70 9.86
C GLU A 129 16.47 -20.59 10.31
N PHE A 130 16.68 -19.34 9.86
CA PHE A 130 15.72 -18.25 10.09
C PHE A 130 14.33 -18.60 9.55
N GLU A 131 14.25 -19.13 8.31
CA GLU A 131 12.99 -19.56 7.68
C GLU A 131 12.30 -20.71 8.43
N ASP A 132 13.06 -21.70 8.90
CA ASP A 132 12.50 -22.82 9.67
C ASP A 132 12.02 -22.37 11.06
N ILE A 133 12.79 -21.53 11.76
CA ILE A 133 12.40 -20.96 13.05
C ILE A 133 11.11 -20.15 12.90
N GLN A 134 11.01 -19.28 11.89
CA GLN A 134 9.82 -18.49 11.59
C GLN A 134 8.58 -19.37 11.36
N LYS A 135 8.69 -20.42 10.54
CA LYS A 135 7.61 -21.39 10.29
C LYS A 135 7.18 -22.11 11.57
N LYS A 136 8.13 -22.48 12.43
CA LYS A 136 7.84 -23.19 13.70
C LYS A 136 7.15 -22.30 14.72
N PHE A 137 7.49 -21.00 14.80
CA PHE A 137 6.72 -20.04 15.60
C PHE A 137 5.25 -20.01 15.19
N LYS A 138 4.97 -19.97 13.88
CA LYS A 138 3.60 -19.99 13.37
C LYS A 138 2.88 -21.30 13.69
N ASN A 139 3.51 -22.43 13.38
CA ASN A 139 2.87 -23.75 13.45
C ASN A 139 2.61 -24.22 14.88
N PHE A 140 3.53 -23.94 15.81
CA PHE A 140 3.45 -24.46 17.19
C PHE A 140 3.02 -23.43 18.22
N LEU A 141 3.26 -22.14 17.95
CA LEU A 141 2.93 -21.06 18.89
C LEU A 141 1.88 -20.10 18.34
N GLY A 142 1.38 -20.29 17.12
CA GLY A 142 0.38 -19.42 16.50
C GLY A 142 0.88 -18.01 16.16
N ILE A 143 2.18 -17.75 16.29
CA ILE A 143 2.76 -16.42 16.11
C ILE A 143 3.40 -16.31 14.74
N ASP A 144 2.81 -15.45 13.89
CA ASP A 144 3.26 -15.24 12.51
C ASP A 144 4.28 -14.11 12.43
N PHE A 145 5.55 -14.44 12.68
CA PHE A 145 6.67 -13.53 12.41
C PHE A 145 7.01 -13.50 10.91
N GLU A 146 7.55 -12.39 10.46
CA GLU A 146 8.21 -12.20 9.17
C GLU A 146 9.73 -12.09 9.39
N ILE A 147 10.50 -12.60 8.42
CA ILE A 147 11.94 -12.33 8.35
C ILE A 147 12.09 -11.00 7.64
N ASP A 148 12.54 -10.00 8.39
CA ASP A 148 12.70 -8.64 7.91
C ASP A 148 14.19 -8.28 7.74
N HIS A 149 14.50 -7.48 6.72
CA HIS A 149 15.81 -6.88 6.53
C HIS A 149 15.91 -5.62 7.38
N ALA A 150 16.76 -5.60 8.40
CA ALA A 150 16.97 -4.43 9.26
C ALA A 150 17.29 -3.19 8.41
N GLN A 151 18.32 -3.24 7.58
CA GLN A 151 18.53 -2.30 6.48
C GLN A 151 17.72 -2.73 5.27
N ALA A 152 16.85 -1.85 4.76
CA ALA A 152 15.97 -2.20 3.65
C ALA A 152 16.78 -2.41 2.35
N LEU A 153 16.42 -3.43 1.57
CA LEU A 153 17.11 -3.74 0.31
C LEU A 153 16.99 -2.62 -0.74
N LEU A 154 15.94 -1.81 -0.62
CA LEU A 154 15.59 -0.74 -1.55
C LEU A 154 15.64 0.65 -0.89
N ASP A 155 16.40 0.77 0.20
CA ASP A 155 16.68 2.06 0.82
C ASP A 155 17.43 2.97 -0.18
N ASP A 156 16.92 4.17 -0.43
CA ASP A 156 17.46 5.09 -1.43
C ASP A 156 18.80 5.74 -0.97
N ILE A 157 19.13 5.66 0.33
CA ILE A 157 20.34 6.26 0.92
C ILE A 157 21.40 5.18 1.16
N GLN A 158 21.02 4.11 1.87
CA GLN A 158 21.94 3.03 2.22
C GLN A 158 21.27 1.67 2.09
N GLN A 159 21.38 1.09 0.89
CA GLN A 159 20.83 -0.23 0.58
C GLN A 159 21.42 -1.31 1.50
N GLY A 160 20.52 -2.04 2.17
CA GLY A 160 20.86 -3.23 2.91
C GLY A 160 21.21 -4.41 2.01
N LYS A 161 21.89 -5.41 2.59
CA LYS A 161 22.22 -6.65 1.89
C LYS A 161 21.22 -7.74 2.24
N HIS A 162 20.94 -8.63 1.29
CA HIS A 162 20.29 -9.90 1.61
C HIS A 162 21.31 -10.86 2.24
N HIS A 163 21.52 -10.71 3.54
CA HIS A 163 22.48 -11.47 4.33
C HIS A 163 21.87 -11.74 5.73
N PRO A 164 22.14 -12.88 6.38
CA PRO A 164 21.58 -13.19 7.71
C PRO A 164 21.93 -12.16 8.80
N ASP A 165 23.09 -11.49 8.70
CA ASP A 165 23.44 -10.36 9.60
C ASP A 165 22.56 -9.12 9.40
N ASN A 166 21.70 -9.12 8.40
CA ASN A 166 20.70 -8.08 8.20
C ASN A 166 19.29 -8.59 8.56
N PHE A 167 19.13 -9.82 9.05
CA PHE A 167 17.82 -10.39 9.34
C PHE A 167 17.41 -10.17 10.80
N GLN A 168 16.11 -10.02 11.00
CA GLN A 168 15.45 -10.00 12.31
C GLN A 168 14.01 -10.50 12.16
N LEU A 169 13.43 -11.01 13.25
CA LEU A 169 12.06 -11.50 13.26
C LEU A 169 11.14 -10.42 13.81
N LEU A 170 10.16 -9.99 13.02
CA LEU A 170 9.17 -8.96 13.40
C LEU A 170 7.76 -9.41 13.04
N LEU A 171 6.76 -8.98 13.81
CA LEU A 171 5.37 -9.16 13.41
C LEU A 171 5.02 -8.26 12.22
N LYS A 172 4.18 -8.77 11.32
CA LYS A 172 3.74 -8.07 10.10
C LYS A 172 3.29 -6.63 10.34
N TYR A 173 2.60 -6.34 11.44
CA TYR A 173 2.13 -4.98 11.74
C TYR A 173 3.25 -3.94 11.92
N HIS A 174 4.45 -4.36 12.31
CA HIS A 174 5.63 -3.48 12.36
C HIS A 174 6.24 -3.26 10.98
N ASN A 175 5.93 -4.12 10.00
CA ASN A 175 6.48 -4.10 8.66
C ASN A 175 5.63 -3.30 7.65
N VAL A 176 4.35 -3.03 7.95
CA VAL A 176 3.40 -2.35 7.05
C VAL A 176 3.86 -0.95 6.58
N LYS A 177 4.83 -0.32 7.25
CA LYS A 177 5.36 1.01 6.91
C LYS A 177 6.79 1.01 6.37
N LYS A 178 7.37 -0.16 6.10
CA LYS A 178 8.79 -0.32 5.80
C LYS A 178 9.03 -0.68 4.34
N TYR A 179 8.65 0.23 3.43
CA TYR A 179 8.90 0.03 2.00
C TYR A 179 10.38 0.25 1.67
N LYS A 180 10.94 1.39 2.10
CA LYS A 180 12.35 1.79 1.88
C LYS A 180 13.12 2.19 3.14
N ASN A 181 12.46 2.23 4.30
CA ASN A 181 13.08 2.72 5.52
C ASN A 181 13.83 1.61 6.24
N SER A 182 15.05 1.87 6.67
CA SER A 182 15.80 0.95 7.53
C SER A 182 15.33 1.02 9.00
N TRP A 183 15.49 -0.09 9.71
CA TRP A 183 15.35 -0.20 11.17
C TRP A 183 16.71 -0.46 11.78
N LYS A 184 16.88 -0.04 13.03
CA LYS A 184 18.00 -0.53 13.83
C LYS A 184 17.87 -2.05 13.95
N ARG A 185 18.91 -2.78 13.53
CA ARG A 185 19.00 -4.22 13.78
C ARG A 185 19.06 -4.45 15.28
N PHE A 186 18.19 -5.35 15.77
CA PHE A 186 18.27 -5.78 17.15
C PHE A 186 19.59 -6.49 17.44
N SER A 187 20.09 -6.38 18.67
CA SER A 187 20.99 -7.40 19.21
C SER A 187 20.22 -8.71 19.41
N ILE A 188 20.92 -9.83 19.57
CA ILE A 188 20.25 -11.11 19.86
C ILE A 188 19.44 -11.04 21.18
N GLU A 189 19.93 -10.32 22.18
CA GLU A 189 19.21 -10.08 23.43
C GLU A 189 17.94 -9.24 23.21
N GLU A 190 18.03 -8.17 22.40
CA GLU A 190 16.89 -7.34 22.01
C GLU A 190 15.84 -8.17 21.25
N GLN A 191 16.28 -9.03 20.32
CA GLN A 191 15.40 -9.91 19.53
C GLN A 191 14.69 -10.96 20.39
N ILE A 192 15.42 -11.61 21.31
CA ILE A 192 14.85 -12.58 22.25
C ILE A 192 13.82 -11.91 23.17
N ASN A 193 14.16 -10.74 23.72
CA ASN A 193 13.24 -9.98 24.57
C ASN A 193 11.98 -9.56 23.81
N TYR A 194 12.12 -9.13 22.55
CA TYR A 194 10.99 -8.83 21.68
C TYR A 194 10.07 -10.04 21.50
N ILE A 195 10.62 -11.21 21.18
CA ILE A 195 9.84 -12.45 21.02
C ILE A 195 9.13 -12.83 22.32
N TYR A 196 9.80 -12.73 23.48
CA TYR A 196 9.16 -12.99 24.77
C TYR A 196 7.96 -12.08 25.03
N LYS A 197 8.07 -10.78 24.75
CA LYS A 197 6.96 -9.83 24.90
C LYS A 197 5.79 -10.15 23.97
N VAL A 198 6.08 -10.55 22.73
CA VAL A 198 5.06 -10.99 21.77
C VAL A 198 4.36 -12.24 22.28
N VAL A 199 5.11 -13.23 22.76
CA VAL A 199 4.59 -14.46 23.34
C VAL A 199 3.74 -14.18 24.57
N GLU A 200 4.17 -13.29 25.46
CA GLU A 200 3.42 -12.91 26.67
C GLU A 200 2.09 -12.23 26.33
N LEU A 201 2.11 -11.30 25.35
CA LEU A 201 0.88 -10.69 24.84
C LEU A 201 -0.05 -11.76 24.23
N HIS A 202 0.51 -12.73 23.52
CA HIS A 202 -0.24 -13.84 22.95
C HIS A 202 -0.85 -14.71 24.07
N LYS A 203 -0.11 -15.02 25.14
CA LYS A 203 -0.61 -15.77 26.31
C LYS A 203 -1.79 -15.09 27.00
N ILE A 204 -1.79 -13.76 27.12
CA ILE A 204 -2.94 -13.03 27.68
C ILE A 204 -4.21 -13.26 26.83
N LEU A 205 -4.06 -13.48 25.53
CA LEU A 205 -5.16 -13.86 24.63
C LEU A 205 -5.47 -15.36 24.74
N GLU A 206 -4.46 -16.22 24.88
CA GLU A 206 -4.61 -17.67 25.06
C GLU A 206 -5.31 -18.05 26.36
N ASP A 207 -5.06 -17.36 27.48
CA ASP A 207 -5.77 -17.58 28.75
C ASP A 207 -7.29 -17.32 28.62
N LYS A 208 -7.69 -16.50 27.64
CA LYS A 208 -9.10 -16.28 27.27
C LYS A 208 -9.62 -17.33 26.28
N LEU A 209 -8.75 -18.07 25.60
CA LEU A 209 -9.06 -18.99 24.48
C LEU A 209 -8.73 -20.47 24.78
N GLY A 210 -8.08 -20.79 25.90
CA GLY A 210 -7.78 -22.15 26.35
C GLY A 210 -6.60 -22.84 25.66
N VAL A 211 -5.70 -22.11 25.01
CA VAL A 211 -4.49 -22.66 24.36
C VAL A 211 -3.31 -22.58 25.34
N LYS A 212 -2.46 -23.61 25.41
CA LYS A 212 -1.27 -23.60 26.28
C LYS A 212 0.01 -23.56 25.46
N LEU A 213 0.73 -22.45 25.54
CA LEU A 213 2.07 -22.35 24.99
C LEU A 213 3.05 -23.32 25.67
N ASP A 214 3.67 -24.20 24.88
CA ASP A 214 4.74 -25.08 25.35
C ASP A 214 6.06 -24.31 25.48
N LYS A 215 6.51 -24.12 26.72
CA LYS A 215 7.75 -23.40 27.04
C LYS A 215 8.99 -24.11 26.48
N ALA A 216 9.00 -25.45 26.42
CA ALA A 216 10.15 -26.18 25.89
C ALA A 216 10.33 -25.94 24.38
N ILE A 217 9.22 -25.80 23.64
CA ILE A 217 9.25 -25.42 22.23
C ILE A 217 9.82 -24.01 22.08
N LEU A 218 9.34 -23.04 22.86
CA LEU A 218 9.85 -21.66 22.82
C LEU A 218 11.35 -21.61 23.11
N ASP A 219 11.80 -22.24 24.19
CA ASP A 219 13.21 -22.21 24.61
C ASP A 219 14.11 -22.88 23.55
N ASN A 220 13.64 -23.95 22.89
CA ASN A 220 14.34 -24.56 21.76
C ASN A 220 14.48 -23.60 20.57
N LEU A 221 13.40 -22.94 20.16
CA LEU A 221 13.41 -21.99 19.04
C LEU A 221 14.33 -20.80 19.31
N LEU A 222 14.32 -20.26 20.53
CA LEU A 222 15.19 -19.16 20.93
C LEU A 222 16.66 -19.58 20.97
N SER A 223 16.96 -20.80 21.42
CA SER A 223 18.32 -21.34 21.41
C SER A 223 18.86 -21.49 19.98
N ARG A 224 18.03 -21.99 19.05
CA ARG A 224 18.39 -22.08 17.63
C ARG A 224 18.59 -20.71 17.01
N LEU A 225 17.69 -19.76 17.29
CA LEU A 225 17.82 -18.38 16.82
C LEU A 225 19.15 -17.78 17.27
N LYS A 226 19.50 -17.95 18.55
CA LYS A 226 20.77 -17.46 19.11
C LYS A 226 22.00 -18.07 18.42
N ALA A 227 21.91 -19.29 17.91
CA ALA A 227 23.03 -19.93 17.20
C ALA A 227 23.25 -19.39 15.78
N VAL A 228 22.23 -18.77 15.17
CA VAL A 228 22.26 -18.33 13.77
C VAL A 228 22.14 -16.81 13.59
N TYR A 229 21.90 -16.06 14.67
CA TYR A 229 21.81 -14.60 14.67
C TYR A 229 23.16 -13.93 14.47
#